data_AF-A0A7W7ZK32-F1
#
_entry.id   AF-A0A7W7ZK32-F1
#
_cell.length_a   1.000
_cell.length_b   1.000
_cell.length_c   1.000
_cell.angle_alpha   90.00
_cell.angle_beta   90.00
_cell.angle_gamma   90.00
#
_symmetry.space_group_name_H-M   'P 1'
#
loop_
_entity.id
_entity.type
_entity.pdbx_description
1 polymer ?
#
loop_
_entity_poly.entity_id
_entity_poly.type
_entity_poly.pdbx_seq_one_letter_code
_entity_poly.pdbx_strand_id
1 'polypeptide(L)'
;MTATSGLYIEIDIQVDIDLVWRLTQDPASHQRWDLRFSEIEYLPRPNPNEPQRFLYQTRIGFGLAVAGTGESMGQRDSPEGDRTSSLRFASDDWKSLITTGSGYWRYLPNPRGVRFLTWYDY
;
A
#
# COMPACT_ATOMS: atom_id res chain seq x y z
N MET A 1 22.82 14.44 -1.43
CA MET A 1 21.67 13.52 -1.34
C MET A 1 20.98 13.82 -0.03
N THR A 2 19.91 14.61 -0.05
CA THR A 2 19.07 14.82 1.14
C THR A 2 18.35 13.51 1.42
N ALA A 3 18.61 12.90 2.58
CA ALA A 3 17.83 11.76 3.03
C ALA A 3 16.39 12.23 3.20
N THR A 4 15.47 11.74 2.37
CA THR A 4 14.05 11.93 2.60
C THR A 4 13.73 11.22 3.92
N SER A 5 13.29 11.96 4.93
CA SER A 5 12.90 11.39 6.23
C SER A 5 11.59 10.61 6.07
N GLY A 6 11.69 9.36 5.62
CA GLY A 6 10.56 8.43 5.59
C GLY A 6 10.31 7.81 6.96
N LEU A 7 9.08 7.39 7.20
CA LEU A 7 8.68 6.68 8.41
C LEU A 7 8.89 5.18 8.20
N TYR A 8 9.50 4.53 9.18
CA TYR A 8 9.65 3.07 9.25
C TYR A 8 8.88 2.54 10.44
N ILE A 9 7.99 1.57 10.22
CA ILE A 9 7.22 0.90 11.27
C ILE A 9 7.22 -0.60 11.00
N GLU A 10 7.31 -1.40 12.05
CA GLU A 10 7.16 -2.85 11.95
C GLU A 10 6.28 -3.40 13.08
N ILE A 11 5.65 -4.54 12.82
CA ILE A 11 4.82 -5.25 13.79
C ILE A 11 4.87 -6.77 13.53
N ASP A 12 4.87 -7.56 14.59
CA ASP A 12 4.68 -9.01 14.50
C ASP A 12 3.17 -9.34 14.50
N ILE A 13 2.71 -10.06 13.48
CA ILE A 13 1.31 -10.50 13.30
C ILE A 13 1.25 -12.02 13.39
N GLN A 14 0.48 -12.56 14.32
CA GLN A 14 0.38 -14.01 14.60
C GLN A 14 -0.61 -14.73 13.67
N VAL A 15 -0.45 -14.54 12.36
CA VAL A 15 -1.20 -15.27 11.33
C VAL A 15 -0.29 -15.63 10.16
N ASP A 16 -0.80 -16.46 9.26
CA ASP A 16 -0.09 -16.88 8.05
C ASP A 16 0.12 -15.73 7.04
N ILE A 17 1.24 -15.78 6.31
CA ILE A 17 1.65 -14.76 5.34
C ILE A 17 0.71 -14.63 4.13
N ASP A 18 0.04 -15.70 3.71
CA ASP A 18 -0.99 -15.63 2.67
C ASP A 18 -2.20 -14.84 3.12
N LEU A 19 -2.57 -14.97 4.39
CA LEU A 19 -3.69 -14.21 4.93
C LEU A 19 -3.35 -12.72 4.99
N VAL A 20 -2.18 -12.37 5.54
CA VAL A 20 -1.75 -10.96 5.62
C VAL A 20 -1.66 -10.37 4.21
N TRP A 21 -0.97 -11.05 3.29
CA TRP A 21 -0.84 -10.60 1.91
C TRP A 21 -2.19 -10.38 1.23
N ARG A 22 -3.13 -11.33 1.35
CA ARG A 22 -4.44 -11.18 0.72
C ARG A 22 -5.17 -9.97 1.27
N LEU A 23 -5.20 -9.79 2.59
CA LEU A 23 -5.94 -8.70 3.24
C LEU A 23 -5.33 -7.32 2.97
N THR A 24 -4.04 -7.26 2.63
CA THR A 24 -3.37 -6.01 2.30
C THR A 24 -3.36 -5.71 0.80
N GLN A 25 -3.42 -6.70 -0.09
CA GLN A 25 -3.36 -6.48 -1.54
C GLN A 25 -4.73 -6.49 -2.24
N ASP A 26 -5.76 -7.09 -1.65
CA ASP A 26 -7.13 -7.04 -2.16
C ASP A 26 -7.76 -5.67 -1.82
N PRO A 27 -8.14 -4.85 -2.82
CA PRO A 27 -8.66 -3.51 -2.58
C PRO A 27 -9.94 -3.50 -1.73
N ALA A 28 -10.81 -4.50 -1.86
CA ALA A 28 -12.05 -4.58 -1.07
C ALA A 28 -11.76 -4.86 0.41
N SER A 29 -10.71 -5.62 0.69
CA SER A 29 -10.22 -5.87 2.05
C SER A 29 -9.43 -4.67 2.59
N HIS A 30 -8.61 -4.04 1.76
CA HIS A 30 -7.71 -2.94 2.11
C HIS A 30 -8.48 -1.69 2.58
N GLN A 31 -9.51 -1.29 1.85
CA GLN A 31 -10.36 -0.12 2.20
C GLN A 31 -11.02 -0.21 3.58
N ARG A 32 -11.13 -1.42 4.15
CA ARG A 32 -11.79 -1.62 5.45
C ARG A 32 -10.94 -1.20 6.64
N TRP A 33 -9.63 -1.11 6.47
CA TRP A 33 -8.70 -0.86 7.58
C TRP A 33 -7.72 0.29 7.32
N ASP A 34 -7.42 0.61 6.06
CA ASP A 34 -6.53 1.73 5.74
C ASP A 34 -7.31 3.05 5.64
N LEU A 35 -7.24 3.86 6.69
CA LEU A 35 -7.94 5.14 6.79
C LEU A 35 -7.54 6.15 5.71
N ARG A 36 -6.39 5.93 5.04
CA ARG A 36 -5.95 6.78 3.92
C ARG A 36 -6.79 6.54 2.67
N PHE A 37 -7.40 5.36 2.53
CA PHE A 37 -8.10 4.95 1.33
C PHE A 37 -9.54 4.54 1.66
N SER A 38 -10.45 5.50 1.60
CA SER A 38 -11.89 5.24 1.73
C SER A 38 -12.47 4.50 0.52
N GLU A 39 -11.89 4.73 -0.66
CA GLU A 39 -12.20 4.02 -1.89
C GLU A 39 -10.91 3.70 -2.64
N ILE A 40 -10.86 2.52 -3.26
CA ILE A 40 -9.78 2.08 -4.17
C ILE A 40 -10.44 1.43 -5.38
N GLU A 41 -10.13 1.94 -6.56
CA GLU A 41 -10.56 1.38 -7.84
C GLU A 41 -9.33 0.97 -8.65
N TYR A 42 -9.17 -0.33 -8.88
CA TYR A 42 -8.10 -0.83 -9.73
C TYR A 42 -8.44 -0.59 -11.20
N LEU A 43 -7.50 0.06 -11.91
CA LEU A 43 -7.59 0.22 -13.35
C LEU A 43 -7.24 -1.11 -14.05
N PRO A 44 -7.72 -1.32 -15.29
CA PRO A 44 -7.34 -2.48 -16.07
C PRO A 44 -5.82 -2.65 -16.13
N ARG A 45 -5.35 -3.88 -15.90
CA ARG A 45 -3.94 -4.24 -15.94
C ARG A 45 -3.71 -5.33 -17.00
N PRO A 46 -3.44 -4.94 -18.27
CA PRO A 46 -3.29 -5.89 -19.36
C PRO A 46 -2.07 -6.80 -19.22
N ASN A 47 -1.00 -6.27 -18.60
CA ASN A 47 0.26 -6.97 -18.42
C ASN A 47 0.51 -7.25 -16.93
N PRO A 48 0.63 -8.53 -16.51
CA PRO A 48 0.87 -8.86 -15.11
C PRO A 48 2.26 -8.43 -14.60
N ASN A 49 3.19 -8.08 -15.50
CA ASN A 49 4.52 -7.58 -15.14
C ASN A 49 4.55 -6.05 -14.98
N GLU A 50 3.47 -5.35 -15.30
CA GLU A 50 3.35 -3.91 -15.05
C GLU A 50 2.75 -3.63 -13.66
N PRO A 51 3.07 -2.47 -13.05
CA PRO A 51 2.43 -2.04 -11.82
C PRO A 51 0.91 -2.00 -11.97
N GLN A 52 0.21 -2.45 -10.93
CA GLN A 52 -1.23 -2.27 -10.80
C GLN A 52 -1.51 -0.79 -10.50
N ARG A 53 -2.07 -0.08 -11.48
CA ARG A 53 -2.54 1.29 -11.31
C ARG A 53 -3.92 1.33 -10.67
N PHE A 54 -4.19 2.35 -9.87
CA PHE A 54 -5.48 2.51 -9.22
C PHE A 54 -5.80 3.99 -9.01
N LEU A 55 -7.10 4.27 -8.89
CA LEU A 55 -7.62 5.52 -8.36
C LEU A 55 -7.95 5.32 -6.90
N TYR A 56 -7.78 6.36 -6.09
CA TYR A 56 -8.21 6.32 -4.70
C TYR A 56 -8.94 7.58 -4.29
N GLN A 57 -9.72 7.46 -3.21
CA GLN A 57 -10.29 8.60 -2.51
C GLN A 57 -10.05 8.49 -1.01
N THR A 58 -9.83 9.64 -0.38
CA THR A 58 -9.84 9.81 1.08
C THR A 58 -11.02 10.70 1.45
N ARG A 59 -12.03 10.15 2.14
CA ARG A 59 -13.15 10.96 2.63
C ARG A 59 -12.71 11.73 3.87
N ILE A 60 -12.81 13.05 3.82
CA ILE A 60 -12.37 13.97 4.90
C ILE A 60 -13.56 14.58 5.68
N GLY A 61 -14.77 14.06 5.46
CA GLY A 61 -16.00 14.50 6.12
C GLY A 61 -16.76 15.58 5.33
N PHE A 62 -17.98 15.89 5.78
CA PHE A 62 -18.86 16.91 5.17
C PHE A 62 -19.12 16.74 3.67
N GLY A 63 -19.13 15.49 3.18
CA GLY A 63 -19.28 15.19 1.76
C GLY A 63 -18.04 15.50 0.90
N LEU A 64 -16.93 15.88 1.51
CA LEU A 64 -15.67 16.17 0.83
C LEU A 64 -14.78 14.92 0.78
N ALA A 65 -14.08 14.79 -0.35
CA ALA A 65 -13.05 13.78 -0.54
C ALA A 65 -11.86 14.38 -1.29
N VAL A 66 -10.67 13.83 -1.02
CA VAL A 66 -9.46 14.05 -1.81
C VAL A 66 -9.33 12.88 -2.77
N ALA A 67 -9.20 13.16 -4.06
CA ALA A 67 -8.96 12.13 -5.08
C ALA A 67 -7.47 12.05 -5.44
N GLY A 68 -7.00 10.85 -5.78
CA GLY A 68 -5.63 10.68 -6.25
C GLY A 68 -5.45 9.43 -7.09
N THR A 69 -4.22 9.26 -7.55
CA THR A 69 -3.79 8.10 -8.33
C THR A 69 -2.69 7.35 -7.59
N GLY A 70 -2.57 6.06 -7.86
CA GLY A 70 -1.45 5.29 -7.35
C GLY A 70 -1.08 4.12 -8.24
N GLU A 71 0.09 3.58 -7.96
CA GLU A 71 0.62 2.36 -8.56
C GLU A 71 1.18 1.46 -7.47
N SER A 72 0.89 0.17 -7.58
CA SER A 72 1.43 -0.85 -6.68
C SER A 72 2.08 -1.98 -7.47
N MET A 73 3.14 -2.57 -6.92
CA MET A 73 3.80 -3.72 -7.51
C MET A 73 4.18 -4.71 -6.41
N GLY A 74 3.51 -5.86 -6.44
CA GLY A 74 3.74 -6.95 -5.49
C GLY A 74 4.69 -8.01 -6.06
N GLN A 75 5.66 -8.43 -5.27
CA GLN A 75 6.52 -9.57 -5.50
C GLN A 75 6.29 -10.62 -4.41
N ARG A 76 5.86 -11.82 -4.80
CA ARG A 76 5.53 -12.93 -3.87
C ARG A 76 6.54 -14.06 -3.86
N ASP A 77 7.30 -14.22 -4.94
CA ASP A 77 8.08 -15.44 -5.19
C ASP A 77 9.58 -15.22 -4.91
N SER A 78 9.90 -14.76 -3.70
CA SER A 78 11.30 -14.73 -3.29
C SER A 78 11.76 -16.15 -2.91
N PRO A 79 13.04 -16.49 -3.12
CA PRO A 79 13.60 -17.78 -2.68
C PRO A 79 13.52 -18.01 -1.17
N GLU A 80 13.42 -16.93 -0.38
CA GLU A 80 13.41 -16.94 1.09
C GLU A 80 11.98 -16.96 1.66
N GLY A 81 10.95 -16.91 0.80
CA GLY A 81 9.54 -16.90 1.19
C GLY A 81 9.05 -15.53 1.70
N ASP A 82 9.90 -14.51 1.72
CA ASP A 82 9.49 -13.14 1.97
C ASP A 82 8.75 -12.52 0.78
N ARG A 83 7.91 -11.54 1.08
CA ARG A 83 7.13 -10.83 0.06
C ARG A 83 7.36 -9.34 0.19
N THR A 84 7.24 -8.63 -0.91
CA THR A 84 7.34 -7.17 -0.93
C THR A 84 6.22 -6.59 -1.78
N SER A 85 5.69 -5.45 -1.40
CA SER A 85 4.77 -4.67 -2.23
C SER A 85 5.18 -3.20 -2.18
N SER A 86 5.61 -2.64 -3.30
CA SER A 86 5.90 -1.22 -3.42
C SER A 86 4.63 -0.45 -3.75
N LEU A 87 4.54 0.78 -3.27
CA LEU A 87 3.43 1.69 -3.49
C LEU A 87 3.98 3.07 -3.90
N ARG A 88 3.36 3.70 -4.89
CA ARG A 88 3.47 5.13 -5.11
C ARG A 88 2.08 5.73 -5.25
N PHE A 89 1.94 6.97 -4.83
CA PHE A 89 0.69 7.69 -4.93
C PHE A 89 0.94 9.17 -5.18
N ALA A 90 -0.01 9.82 -5.83
CA ALA A 90 0.00 11.24 -6.09
C ALA A 90 -1.42 11.80 -6.06
N SER A 91 -1.54 13.11 -5.87
CA SER A 91 -2.80 13.81 -5.96
C SER A 91 -2.58 15.22 -6.53
N ASP A 92 -3.30 15.53 -7.61
CA ASP A 92 -3.41 16.88 -8.16
C ASP A 92 -4.64 17.61 -7.59
N ASP A 93 -5.35 17.01 -6.64
CA ASP A 93 -6.48 17.65 -5.98
C ASP A 93 -5.96 18.78 -5.08
N TRP A 94 -6.47 20.00 -5.30
CA TRP A 94 -6.08 21.20 -4.55
C TRP A 94 -6.29 21.08 -3.02
N LYS A 95 -7.15 20.16 -2.58
CA LYS A 95 -7.40 19.89 -1.16
C LYS A 95 -6.35 18.97 -0.54
N SER A 96 -5.52 18.32 -1.35
CA SER A 96 -4.51 17.38 -0.87
C SER A 96 -3.37 18.11 -0.16
N LEU A 97 -2.96 17.57 0.98
CA LEU A 97 -1.74 17.98 1.68
C LEU A 97 -0.49 17.30 1.11
N ILE A 98 -0.68 16.26 0.30
CA ILE A 98 0.40 15.43 -0.25
C ILE A 98 0.33 15.49 -1.77
N THR A 99 1.40 15.93 -2.40
CA THR A 99 1.50 15.92 -3.87
C THR A 99 1.91 14.55 -4.38
N THR A 100 2.93 13.94 -3.76
CA THR A 100 3.46 12.62 -4.13
C THR A 100 3.99 11.91 -2.90
N GLY A 101 3.81 10.61 -2.80
CA GLY A 101 4.49 9.80 -1.79
C GLY A 101 4.78 8.40 -2.31
N SER A 102 5.72 7.74 -1.66
CA SER A 102 6.13 6.39 -1.97
C SER A 102 6.17 5.56 -0.70
N GLY A 103 6.12 4.24 -0.85
CA GLY A 103 6.29 3.34 0.27
C GLY A 103 6.49 1.91 -0.18
N TYR A 104 6.74 1.06 0.79
CA TYR A 104 6.69 -0.37 0.57
C TYR A 104 6.21 -1.09 1.82
N TRP A 105 5.71 -2.29 1.58
CA TRP A 105 5.46 -3.31 2.58
C TRP A 105 6.38 -4.47 2.37
N ARG A 106 6.92 -5.02 3.46
CA ARG A 106 7.68 -6.26 3.43
C ARG A 106 7.09 -7.23 4.44
N TYR A 107 6.96 -8.48 4.03
CA TYR A 107 6.32 -9.55 4.79
C TYR A 107 7.37 -10.61 5.03
N LEU A 108 7.92 -10.66 6.24
CA LEU A 108 8.95 -11.61 6.63
C LEU A 108 8.31 -12.76 7.40
N PRO A 109 8.27 -14.01 6.87
CA PRO A 109 7.78 -15.14 7.63
C PRO A 109 8.66 -15.39 8.86
N ASN A 110 8.05 -15.77 9.97
CA ASN A 110 8.74 -16.16 11.20
C ASN A 110 8.01 -17.34 11.87
N PRO A 111 8.60 -18.02 12.88
CA PRO A 111 8.01 -19.22 13.48
C PRO A 111 6.61 -19.04 14.11
N ARG A 112 6.19 -17.80 14.39
CA ARG A 112 4.89 -17.47 15.02
C ARG A 112 3.91 -16.76 14.09
N GLY A 113 4.28 -16.51 12.82
CA GLY A 113 3.48 -15.74 11.87
C GLY A 113 4.35 -14.89 10.95
N VAL A 114 4.09 -13.58 10.90
CA VAL A 114 4.77 -12.65 9.99
C VAL A 114 5.25 -11.42 10.73
N ARG A 115 6.49 -10.99 10.47
CA ARG A 115 6.91 -9.63 10.75
C ARG A 115 6.56 -8.77 9.54
N PHE A 116 5.61 -7.86 9.72
CA PHE A 116 5.15 -6.93 8.70
C PHE A 116 5.87 -5.60 8.88
N LEU A 117 6.53 -5.12 7.83
CA LEU A 117 7.27 -3.88 7.79
C LEU A 117 6.59 -2.93 6.82
N THR A 118 6.54 -1.65 7.17
CA THR A 118 6.20 -0.59 6.24
C THR A 118 7.21 0.52 6.32
N TRP A 119 7.58 1.03 5.16
CA TRP A 119 8.25 2.31 5.02
C TRP A 119 7.45 3.19 4.08
N TYR A 120 7.37 4.49 4.35
CA TYR A 120 6.75 5.45 3.43
C TYR A 120 7.21 6.90 3.64
N ASP A 121 7.07 7.71 2.60
CA ASP A 121 7.25 9.16 2.57
C ASP A 121 6.07 9.89 1.89
N TYR A 122 6.14 11.22 1.85
CA TYR A 122 5.12 12.17 1.39
C TYR A 122 5.75 13.43 0.79
#